data_AF-A0A522FLJ4-F1
#
_entry.id   AF-A0A522FLJ4-F1
#
_cell.length_a   1.000
_cell.length_b   1.000
_cell.length_c   1.000
_cell.angle_alpha   90.00
_cell.angle_beta   90.00
_cell.angle_gamma   90.00
#
_symmetry.space_group_name_H-M   'P 1'
#
loop_
_entity.id
_entity.type
_entity.pdbx_description
1 polymer ?
#
loop_
_entity_poly.entity_id
_entity_poly.type
_entity_poly.pdbx_seq_one_letter_code
_entity_poly.pdbx_strand_id
1 'polypeptide(L)'
;MTDIELIKWCEEEAKGKKYITFTEDIFLSLSLAQSELIVKKFGSNTLLMLPEKEISFFNWLKEQAPEVWDDLWGNLEIGEELYTVAIGFLPKLLEKARGFPICDLLNSDNYYFTKSHIITPESEMMLDSVKERFMAHQPLTIGQLLILEISVAPIDIWRFAYNHNLKIEDVKKAVENLVEDKVLIHLNKAEHLAAFVE
;
A
#
# COMPACT_ATOMS: atom_id res chain seq x y z
N MET A 1 -8.90 20.58 15.41
CA MET A 1 -9.99 19.98 16.21
C MET A 1 -9.39 19.39 17.47
N THR A 2 -10.01 19.55 18.63
CA THR A 2 -9.56 18.88 19.86
C THR A 2 -9.92 17.40 19.83
N ASP A 3 -9.25 16.58 20.62
CA ASP A 3 -9.50 15.13 20.69
C ASP A 3 -10.95 14.81 21.10
N ILE A 4 -11.54 15.59 22.00
CA ILE A 4 -12.92 15.42 22.44
C ILE A 4 -13.90 15.73 21.31
N GLU A 5 -13.67 16.81 20.57
CA GLU A 5 -14.50 17.18 19.42
C GLU A 5 -14.40 16.14 18.30
N LEU A 6 -13.20 15.64 18.02
CA LEU A 6 -12.95 14.63 17.00
C LEU A 6 -13.66 13.32 17.30
N ILE A 7 -13.60 12.88 18.55
CA ILE A 7 -14.26 11.66 18.97
C ILE A 7 -15.78 11.80 18.90
N LYS A 8 -16.35 12.94 19.34
CA LYS A 8 -17.78 13.19 19.20
C LYS A 8 -18.20 13.24 17.73
N TRP A 9 -17.40 13.87 16.88
CA TRP A 9 -17.65 13.91 15.45
C TRP A 9 -17.68 12.49 14.85
N CYS A 10 -16.71 11.65 15.22
CA CYS A 10 -16.68 10.24 14.79
C CYS A 10 -17.89 9.44 15.29
N GLU A 11 -18.36 9.71 16.53
CA GLU A 11 -19.57 9.07 17.07
C GLU A 11 -20.82 9.46 16.26
N GLU A 12 -20.98 10.74 15.94
CA GLU A 12 -22.12 11.19 15.13
C GLU A 12 -22.03 10.66 13.69
N GLU A 13 -20.85 10.62 13.09
CA GLU A 13 -20.65 10.12 11.73
C GLU A 13 -20.91 8.61 11.63
N ALA A 14 -20.54 7.85 12.66
CA ALA A 14 -20.82 6.41 12.73
C ALA A 14 -22.30 6.10 13.04
N LYS A 15 -23.11 7.05 13.51
CA LYS A 15 -24.53 6.78 13.80
C LYS A 15 -25.29 6.48 12.52
N GLY A 16 -25.82 5.27 12.43
CA GLY A 16 -26.62 4.82 11.29
C GLY A 16 -25.80 4.39 10.07
N LYS A 17 -24.46 4.43 10.14
CA LYS A 17 -23.54 3.90 9.13
C LYS A 17 -22.71 2.76 9.73
N LYS A 18 -22.23 1.84 8.87
CA LYS A 18 -21.26 0.81 9.28
C LYS A 18 -19.81 1.32 9.24
N TYR A 19 -19.57 2.49 8.65
CA TYR A 19 -18.25 3.05 8.41
C TYR A 19 -18.21 4.56 8.71
N ILE A 20 -17.01 5.05 9.01
CA ILE A 20 -16.69 6.48 9.11
C ILE A 20 -16.09 6.95 7.79
N THR A 21 -16.50 8.12 7.32
CA THR A 21 -15.89 8.79 6.15
C THR A 21 -15.31 10.11 6.59
N PHE A 22 -13.98 10.25 6.52
CA PHE A 22 -13.35 11.54 6.76
C PHE A 22 -13.38 12.38 5.49
N THR A 23 -13.74 13.65 5.62
CA THR A 23 -13.44 14.62 4.56
C THR A 23 -11.93 14.76 4.41
N GLU A 24 -11.46 15.15 3.22
CA GLU A 24 -10.02 15.29 2.95
C GLU A 24 -9.35 16.25 3.96
N ASP A 25 -9.98 17.39 4.25
CA ASP A 25 -9.48 18.35 5.24
C ASP A 25 -9.31 17.74 6.64
N ILE A 26 -10.29 16.95 7.10
CA ILE A 26 -10.20 16.31 8.40
C ILE A 26 -9.08 15.27 8.36
N PHE A 27 -9.08 14.41 7.35
CA PHE A 27 -8.08 13.34 7.18
C PHE A 27 -6.65 13.89 7.18
N LEU A 28 -6.37 14.93 6.40
CA LEU A 28 -5.06 15.56 6.31
C LEU A 28 -4.63 16.28 7.60
N SER A 29 -5.60 16.67 8.44
CA SER A 29 -5.35 17.31 9.73
C SER A 29 -5.11 16.34 10.89
N LEU A 30 -5.40 15.05 10.70
CA LEU A 30 -5.23 14.03 11.74
C LEU A 30 -3.75 13.84 12.09
N SER A 31 -3.46 13.87 13.38
CA SER A 31 -2.18 13.38 13.90
C SER A 31 -2.21 11.86 14.12
N LEU A 32 -1.03 11.25 14.18
CA LEU A 32 -0.89 9.83 14.51
C LEU A 32 -1.57 9.51 15.86
N ALA A 33 -1.34 10.33 16.90
CA ALA A 33 -1.95 10.16 18.21
C ALA A 33 -3.50 10.21 18.17
N GLN A 34 -4.07 11.05 17.31
CA GLN A 34 -5.51 11.12 17.11
C GLN A 34 -6.05 9.88 16.39
N SER A 35 -5.33 9.37 15.39
CA SER A 35 -5.71 8.11 14.74
C SER A 35 -5.71 6.93 15.70
N GLU A 36 -4.71 6.82 16.57
CA GLU A 36 -4.65 5.79 17.60
C GLU A 36 -5.79 5.91 18.61
N LEU A 37 -6.15 7.15 19.00
CA LEU A 37 -7.28 7.41 19.87
C LEU A 37 -8.61 6.95 19.24
N ILE A 38 -8.81 7.23 17.95
CA ILE A 38 -9.97 6.76 17.19
C ILE A 38 -9.99 5.23 17.16
N VAL A 39 -8.88 4.58 16.78
CA VAL A 39 -8.77 3.12 16.75
C VAL A 39 -9.08 2.51 18.11
N LYS A 40 -8.57 3.08 19.20
CA LYS A 40 -8.85 2.59 20.55
C LYS A 40 -10.34 2.60 20.89
N LYS A 41 -11.10 3.56 20.35
CA LYS A 41 -12.53 3.69 20.64
C LYS A 41 -13.43 2.89 19.70
N PHE A 42 -13.07 2.80 18.42
CA PHE A 42 -13.92 2.28 17.35
C PHE A 42 -13.42 0.97 16.72
N GLY A 43 -12.19 0.56 17.03
CA GLY A 43 -11.39 -0.46 16.33
C GLY A 43 -12.02 -1.84 16.18
N SER A 44 -12.92 -2.24 17.07
CA SER A 44 -13.52 -3.57 17.05
C SER A 44 -14.72 -3.71 16.12
N ASN A 45 -15.46 -2.64 15.84
CA ASN A 45 -16.80 -2.73 15.26
C ASN A 45 -17.08 -1.72 14.14
N THR A 46 -16.08 -0.94 13.72
CA THR A 46 -16.28 0.17 12.78
C THR A 46 -15.35 0.04 11.59
N LEU A 47 -15.91 0.24 10.40
CA LEU A 47 -15.13 0.34 9.18
C LEU A 47 -14.75 1.80 8.90
N LEU A 48 -13.81 1.98 8.00
CA LEU A 48 -13.32 3.26 7.52
C LEU A 48 -13.44 3.24 6.00
N MET A 49 -14.13 4.23 5.43
CA MET A 49 -14.01 4.51 4.01
C MET A 49 -12.60 5.01 3.71
N LEU A 50 -11.94 4.41 2.72
CA LEU A 50 -10.63 4.83 2.28
C LEU A 50 -10.62 6.31 1.85
N PRO A 51 -9.53 7.05 2.08
CA PRO A 51 -9.43 8.44 1.63
C PRO A 51 -9.37 8.52 0.09
N GLU A 52 -9.71 9.68 -0.47
CA GLU A 52 -9.85 9.87 -1.93
C GLU A 52 -8.62 9.47 -2.74
N LYS A 53 -7.41 9.71 -2.21
CA LYS A 53 -6.14 9.29 -2.82
C LYS A 53 -6.09 7.78 -3.02
N GLU A 54 -6.57 7.01 -2.05
CA GLU A 54 -6.55 5.55 -2.06
C GLU A 54 -7.67 5.01 -2.97
N ILE A 55 -8.84 5.61 -2.93
CA ILE A 55 -9.93 5.29 -3.86
C ILE A 55 -9.48 5.51 -5.32
N SER A 56 -8.75 6.59 -5.58
CA SER A 56 -8.21 6.90 -6.92
C SER A 56 -7.23 5.82 -7.38
N PHE A 57 -6.35 5.35 -6.51
CA PHE A 57 -5.46 4.24 -6.79
C PHE A 57 -6.23 2.95 -7.09
N PHE A 58 -7.22 2.58 -6.28
CA PHE A 58 -8.00 1.35 -6.52
C PHE A 58 -8.87 1.43 -7.77
N ASN A 59 -9.37 2.61 -8.14
CA ASN A 59 -10.06 2.81 -9.42
C ASN A 59 -9.10 2.65 -10.60
N TRP A 60 -7.88 3.19 -10.51
CA TRP A 60 -6.85 2.93 -11.52
C TRP A 60 -6.51 1.43 -11.59
N LEU A 61 -6.38 0.76 -10.45
CA LEU A 61 -6.10 -0.67 -10.37
C LEU A 61 -7.20 -1.50 -11.04
N LYS A 62 -8.46 -1.12 -10.85
CA LYS A 62 -9.61 -1.76 -11.50
C LYS A 62 -9.51 -1.74 -13.03
N GLU A 63 -8.97 -0.66 -13.59
CA GLU A 63 -8.81 -0.52 -15.04
C GLU A 63 -7.57 -1.24 -15.55
N GLN A 64 -6.46 -1.22 -14.80
CA GLN A 64 -5.16 -1.73 -15.27
C GLN A 64 -4.88 -3.19 -14.91
N ALA A 65 -5.43 -3.68 -13.79
CA ALA A 65 -5.29 -5.06 -13.31
C ALA A 65 -6.59 -5.50 -12.62
N PRO A 66 -7.68 -5.70 -13.39
CA PRO A 66 -8.98 -6.07 -12.85
C PRO A 66 -8.93 -7.37 -12.03
N GLU A 67 -8.05 -8.32 -12.36
CA GLU A 67 -7.89 -9.56 -11.62
C GLU A 67 -7.42 -9.34 -10.17
N VAL A 68 -6.57 -8.34 -9.95
CA VAL A 68 -6.07 -7.97 -8.62
C VAL A 68 -7.12 -7.19 -7.87
N TRP A 69 -7.83 -6.29 -8.56
CA TRP A 69 -8.96 -5.57 -7.96
C TRP A 69 -10.08 -6.53 -7.55
N ASP A 70 -10.42 -7.52 -8.38
CA ASP A 70 -11.44 -8.53 -8.11
C ASP A 70 -11.02 -9.46 -6.95
N ASP A 71 -9.73 -9.77 -6.81
CA ASP A 71 -9.23 -10.55 -5.67
C ASP A 71 -9.41 -9.81 -4.34
N LEU A 72 -9.25 -8.47 -4.35
CA LEU A 72 -9.40 -7.62 -3.17
C LEU A 72 -10.86 -7.27 -2.86
N TRP A 73 -11.68 -7.01 -3.89
CA TRP A 73 -13.00 -6.40 -3.75
C TRP A 73 -14.14 -7.17 -4.43
N GLY A 74 -13.84 -8.17 -5.25
CA GLY A 74 -14.82 -8.86 -6.10
C GLY A 74 -15.73 -9.84 -5.36
N ASN A 75 -15.31 -10.31 -4.18
CA ASN A 75 -16.09 -11.25 -3.36
C ASN A 75 -17.00 -10.56 -2.32
N LEU A 76 -17.13 -9.23 -2.38
CA LEU A 76 -17.95 -8.50 -1.42
C LEU A 76 -19.42 -8.92 -1.54
N GLU A 77 -20.04 -9.24 -0.40
CA GLU A 77 -21.46 -9.60 -0.36
C GLU A 77 -22.34 -8.42 -0.77
N ILE A 78 -23.56 -8.70 -1.22
CA ILE A 78 -24.54 -7.67 -1.57
C ILE A 78 -24.83 -6.82 -0.32
N GLY A 79 -24.36 -5.57 -0.32
CA GLY A 79 -24.51 -4.64 0.79
C GLY A 79 -23.24 -4.42 1.62
N GLU A 80 -22.11 -5.02 1.24
CA GLU A 80 -20.79 -4.59 1.70
C GLU A 80 -20.34 -3.34 0.92
N GLU A 81 -19.67 -2.43 1.63
CA GLU A 81 -19.34 -1.10 1.12
C GLU A 81 -17.95 -1.14 0.49
N LEU A 82 -17.89 -0.94 -0.84
CA LEU A 82 -16.64 -0.89 -1.59
C LEU A 82 -15.67 0.13 -0.98
N TYR A 83 -14.39 -0.20 -0.99
CA TYR A 83 -13.31 0.66 -0.50
C TYR A 83 -13.42 0.99 1.00
N THR A 84 -14.06 0.11 1.77
CA THR A 84 -14.02 0.17 3.22
C THR A 84 -13.02 -0.84 3.79
N VAL A 85 -12.31 -0.43 4.83
CA VAL A 85 -11.34 -1.27 5.57
C VAL A 85 -11.60 -1.17 7.06
N ALA A 86 -11.05 -2.08 7.86
CA ALA A 86 -11.14 -1.96 9.31
C ALA A 86 -10.54 -0.62 9.79
N ILE A 87 -11.22 0.11 10.69
CA ILE A 87 -10.73 1.41 11.16
C ILE A 87 -9.35 1.33 11.83
N GLY A 88 -8.95 0.13 12.29
CA GLY A 88 -7.60 -0.16 12.77
C GLY A 88 -6.48 0.20 11.80
N PHE A 89 -6.76 0.31 10.50
CA PHE A 89 -5.79 0.74 9.49
C PHE A 89 -5.59 2.26 9.39
N LEU A 90 -6.41 3.07 10.08
CA LEU A 90 -6.33 4.53 10.02
C LEU A 90 -4.91 5.08 10.27
N PRO A 91 -4.14 4.63 11.27
CA PRO A 91 -2.78 5.10 11.49
C PRO A 91 -1.86 4.85 10.29
N LYS A 92 -1.98 3.67 9.64
CA LYS A 92 -1.19 3.31 8.46
C LYS A 92 -1.56 4.18 7.25
N LEU A 93 -2.84 4.52 7.09
CA LEU A 93 -3.32 5.35 5.99
C LEU A 93 -2.84 6.82 6.06
N LEU A 94 -2.44 7.30 7.24
CA LEU A 94 -1.85 8.65 7.39
C LEU A 94 -0.42 8.72 6.84
N GLU A 95 0.21 7.59 6.53
CA GLU A 95 1.57 7.55 6.04
C GLU A 95 1.64 8.03 4.58
N LYS A 96 2.11 9.28 4.41
CA LYS A 96 1.86 10.06 3.18
C LYS A 96 2.54 9.52 1.92
N ALA A 97 3.63 8.77 2.05
CA ALA A 97 4.55 8.54 0.94
C ALA A 97 4.13 7.39 0.01
N ARG A 98 3.52 6.32 0.52
CA ARG A 98 3.41 5.05 -0.25
C ARG A 98 2.00 4.49 -0.39
N GLY A 99 1.06 4.92 0.44
CA GLY A 99 -0.31 4.42 0.42
C GLY A 99 -0.44 3.03 1.04
N PHE A 100 -1.65 2.46 1.01
CA PHE A 100 -1.93 1.14 1.55
C PHE A 100 -1.37 0.05 0.62
N PRO A 101 -0.39 -0.77 1.07
CA PRO A 101 0.23 -1.77 0.21
C PRO A 101 -0.70 -2.97 -0.02
N ILE A 102 -0.54 -3.62 -1.17
CA ILE A 102 -1.23 -4.88 -1.51
C ILE A 102 -0.28 -6.05 -1.24
N CYS A 103 -0.61 -6.90 -0.26
CA CYS A 103 0.24 -8.00 0.18
C CYS A 103 -0.51 -9.28 0.61
N ASP A 104 -1.82 -9.31 0.40
CA ASP A 104 -2.74 -10.34 0.89
C ASP A 104 -3.64 -10.94 -0.21
N LEU A 105 -3.19 -10.87 -1.47
CA LEU A 105 -3.88 -11.50 -2.60
C LEU A 105 -3.97 -13.02 -2.39
N LEU A 106 -5.15 -13.57 -2.66
CA LEU A 106 -5.46 -14.98 -2.41
C LEU A 106 -5.47 -15.79 -3.71
N ASN A 107 -5.93 -15.18 -4.79
CA ASN A 107 -6.10 -15.82 -6.10
C ASN A 107 -5.04 -15.35 -7.11
N SER A 108 -4.53 -14.13 -6.93
CA SER A 108 -3.46 -13.55 -7.74
C SER A 108 -2.10 -13.64 -7.04
N ASP A 109 -1.02 -13.63 -7.81
CA ASP A 109 0.34 -13.57 -7.26
C ASP A 109 0.56 -12.24 -6.52
N ASN A 110 1.10 -12.33 -5.32
CA ASN A 110 1.51 -11.16 -4.57
C ASN A 110 2.86 -10.63 -5.06
N TYR A 111 2.98 -9.31 -5.14
CA TYR A 111 4.19 -8.62 -5.57
C TYR A 111 4.58 -7.54 -4.57
N TYR A 112 4.59 -7.91 -3.28
CA TYR A 112 4.99 -7.06 -2.18
C TYR A 112 6.44 -7.33 -1.79
N PHE A 113 7.24 -6.27 -1.71
CA PHE A 113 8.66 -6.38 -1.47
C PHE A 113 9.11 -5.53 -0.28
N THR A 114 10.02 -6.11 0.50
CA THR A 114 10.71 -5.43 1.61
C THR A 114 12.22 -5.52 1.39
N LYS A 115 12.99 -4.76 2.16
CA LYS A 115 14.47 -4.84 2.12
C LYS A 115 15.00 -6.27 2.35
N SER A 116 14.30 -7.08 3.13
CA SER A 116 14.67 -8.48 3.42
C SER A 116 14.55 -9.40 2.20
N HIS A 117 13.86 -8.97 1.14
CA HIS A 117 13.78 -9.72 -0.12
C HIS A 117 14.97 -9.44 -1.05
N ILE A 118 15.80 -8.43 -0.77
CA ILE A 118 17.01 -8.16 -1.56
C ILE A 118 18.11 -9.14 -1.16
N ILE A 119 18.70 -9.84 -2.14
CA ILE A 119 19.71 -10.87 -1.88
C ILE A 119 21.08 -10.21 -1.69
N THR A 120 21.65 -10.35 -0.50
CA THR A 120 23.01 -9.88 -0.16
C THR A 120 23.97 -11.06 -0.04
N PRO A 121 25.26 -10.93 -0.44
CA PRO A 121 25.94 -9.71 -0.89
C PRO A 121 25.77 -9.37 -2.39
N GLU A 122 25.13 -10.24 -3.18
CA GLU A 122 25.06 -10.16 -4.64
C GLU A 122 24.50 -8.81 -5.15
N SER A 123 23.59 -8.20 -4.39
CA SER A 123 22.92 -6.94 -4.76
C SER A 123 23.61 -5.67 -4.26
N GLU A 124 24.64 -5.76 -3.40
CA GLU A 124 25.24 -4.58 -2.75
C GLU A 124 25.92 -3.65 -3.77
N MET A 125 26.74 -4.21 -4.66
CA MET A 125 27.40 -3.44 -5.72
C MET A 125 26.40 -2.78 -6.68
N MET A 126 25.31 -3.48 -6.98
CA MET A 126 24.23 -2.93 -7.82
C MET A 126 23.55 -1.76 -7.11
N LEU A 127 23.19 -1.93 -5.83
CA LEU A 127 22.52 -0.89 -5.05
C LEU A 127 23.36 0.38 -4.95
N ASP A 128 24.66 0.26 -4.69
CA ASP A 128 25.53 1.43 -4.57
C ASP A 128 25.69 2.16 -5.91
N SER A 129 25.86 1.41 -7.01
CA SER A 129 25.84 1.97 -8.36
C SER A 129 24.51 2.70 -8.67
N VAL A 130 23.38 2.11 -8.29
CA VAL A 130 22.06 2.72 -8.51
C VAL A 130 21.90 4.02 -7.70
N LYS A 131 22.34 4.04 -6.44
CA LYS A 131 22.32 5.26 -5.60
C LYS A 131 23.18 6.37 -6.21
N GLU A 132 24.39 6.06 -6.67
CA GLU A 132 25.27 7.03 -7.30
C GLU A 132 24.61 7.64 -8.55
N ARG A 133 24.03 6.80 -9.41
CA ARG A 133 23.31 7.25 -10.61
C ARG A 133 22.11 8.11 -10.26
N PHE A 134 21.34 7.74 -9.23
CA PHE A 134 20.21 8.52 -8.74
C PHE A 134 20.65 9.90 -8.24
N MET A 135 21.71 9.98 -7.41
CA MET A 135 22.27 11.25 -6.92
C MET A 135 22.82 12.11 -8.06
N ALA A 136 23.36 11.48 -9.10
CA ALA A 136 23.81 12.15 -10.33
C ALA A 136 22.66 12.51 -11.30
N HIS A 137 21.38 12.32 -10.91
CA HIS A 137 20.20 12.58 -11.72
C HIS A 137 20.22 11.84 -13.08
N GLN A 138 20.85 10.66 -13.11
CA GLN A 138 20.89 9.81 -14.29
C GLN A 138 19.64 8.93 -14.36
N PRO A 139 19.16 8.61 -15.58
CA PRO A 139 17.99 7.76 -15.74
C PRO A 139 18.24 6.35 -15.24
N LEU A 140 17.33 5.82 -14.41
CA LEU A 140 17.35 4.44 -13.96
C LEU A 140 16.45 3.57 -14.83
N THR A 141 16.80 2.28 -14.98
CA THR A 141 15.83 1.30 -15.50
C THR A 141 14.73 1.05 -14.46
N ILE A 142 13.60 0.48 -14.89
CA ILE A 142 12.49 0.14 -13.99
C ILE A 142 12.97 -0.75 -12.84
N GLY A 143 13.77 -1.78 -13.13
CA GLY A 143 14.30 -2.67 -12.09
C GLY A 143 15.27 -1.98 -11.12
N GLN A 144 16.12 -1.08 -11.62
CA GLN A 144 17.01 -0.28 -10.76
C GLN A 144 16.22 0.65 -9.83
N LEU A 145 15.20 1.32 -10.37
CA LEU A 145 14.33 2.20 -9.59
C LEU A 145 13.53 1.40 -8.54
N LEU A 146 13.01 0.23 -8.92
CA LEU A 146 12.28 -0.66 -8.00
C LEU A 146 13.16 -1.13 -6.85
N ILE A 147 14.38 -1.61 -7.12
CA ILE A 147 15.32 -2.05 -6.08
C ILE A 147 15.70 -0.89 -5.14
N LEU A 148 15.90 0.31 -5.68
CA LEU A 148 16.15 1.50 -4.88
C LEU A 148 14.96 1.79 -3.93
N GLU A 149 13.73 1.75 -4.44
CA GLU A 149 12.51 1.95 -3.66
C GLU A 149 12.34 0.94 -2.53
N ILE A 150 12.56 -0.34 -2.82
CA ILE A 150 12.51 -1.46 -1.87
C ILE A 150 13.57 -1.29 -0.78
N SER A 151 14.77 -0.78 -1.14
CA SER A 151 15.87 -0.58 -0.19
C SER A 151 15.58 0.49 0.86
N VAL A 152 14.65 1.41 0.55
CA VAL A 152 14.25 2.53 1.42
C VAL A 152 13.08 2.14 2.32
N ALA A 153 12.05 1.50 1.75
CA ALA A 153 10.89 1.03 2.49
C ALA A 153 10.15 -0.07 1.71
N PRO A 154 9.21 -0.80 2.33
CA PRO A 154 8.37 -1.74 1.61
C PRO A 154 7.49 -1.10 0.53
N ILE A 155 7.19 -1.85 -0.52
CA ILE A 155 6.30 -1.43 -1.61
C ILE A 155 5.79 -2.64 -2.40
N ASP A 156 4.58 -2.55 -2.94
CA ASP A 156 4.08 -3.47 -3.96
C ASP A 156 4.21 -2.90 -5.38
N ILE A 157 4.24 -3.77 -6.39
CA ILE A 157 4.44 -3.32 -7.78
C ILE A 157 3.30 -2.45 -8.31
N TRP A 158 2.10 -2.58 -7.76
CA TRP A 158 0.93 -1.85 -8.23
C TRP A 158 1.04 -0.39 -7.82
N ARG A 159 1.41 -0.15 -6.55
CA ARG A 159 1.75 1.18 -6.04
C ARG A 159 2.95 1.77 -6.75
N PHE A 160 3.99 0.98 -6.94
CA PHE A 160 5.15 1.41 -7.68
C PHE A 160 4.79 1.84 -9.11
N ALA A 161 4.01 1.03 -9.84
CA ALA A 161 3.56 1.35 -11.18
C ALA A 161 2.70 2.62 -11.21
N TYR A 162 1.75 2.76 -10.27
CA TYR A 162 0.89 3.93 -10.16
C TYR A 162 1.70 5.22 -9.88
N ASN A 163 2.61 5.18 -8.91
CA ASN A 163 3.40 6.34 -8.49
C ASN A 163 4.37 6.82 -9.58
N HIS A 164 4.87 5.92 -10.41
CA HIS A 164 5.82 6.23 -11.50
C HIS A 164 5.17 6.28 -12.88
N ASN A 165 3.84 6.15 -12.96
CA ASN A 165 3.09 6.12 -14.21
C ASN A 165 3.65 5.09 -15.22
N LEU A 166 3.90 3.87 -14.73
CA LEU A 166 4.45 2.76 -15.51
C LEU A 166 3.35 1.73 -15.84
N LYS A 167 3.57 0.97 -16.91
CA LYS A 167 2.72 -0.17 -17.24
C LYS A 167 3.06 -1.33 -16.31
N ILE A 168 2.02 -2.01 -15.85
CA ILE A 168 2.11 -3.15 -14.94
C ILE A 168 2.98 -4.26 -15.52
N GLU A 169 2.84 -4.55 -16.81
CA GLU A 169 3.57 -5.63 -17.49
C GLU A 169 5.07 -5.35 -17.54
N ASP A 170 5.45 -4.09 -17.74
CA ASP A 170 6.85 -3.68 -17.74
C ASP A 170 7.46 -3.81 -16.33
N VAL A 171 6.68 -3.54 -15.29
CA VAL A 171 7.10 -3.72 -13.89
C VAL A 171 7.20 -5.20 -13.52
N LYS A 172 6.22 -6.03 -13.89
CA LYS A 172 6.29 -7.50 -13.71
C LYS A 172 7.53 -8.09 -14.38
N LYS A 173 7.81 -7.69 -15.63
CA LYS A 173 9.01 -8.11 -16.35
C LYS A 173 10.30 -7.63 -15.66
N ALA A 174 10.30 -6.44 -15.08
CA ALA A 174 11.44 -5.96 -14.31
C ALA A 174 11.68 -6.82 -13.06
N VAL A 175 10.61 -7.24 -12.36
CA VAL A 175 10.71 -8.19 -11.25
C VAL A 175 11.28 -9.53 -11.71
N GLU A 176 10.77 -10.09 -12.81
CA GLU A 176 11.27 -11.37 -13.37
C GLU A 176 12.78 -11.31 -13.62
N ASN A 177 13.27 -10.27 -14.29
CA ASN A 177 14.70 -10.10 -14.53
C ASN A 177 15.51 -10.00 -13.23
N LEU A 178 15.01 -9.26 -12.23
CA LEU A 178 15.69 -9.13 -10.93
C LEU A 178 15.75 -10.45 -10.16
N VAL A 179 14.72 -11.30 -10.30
CA VAL A 179 14.69 -12.64 -9.72
C VAL A 179 15.67 -13.57 -10.45
N GLU A 180 15.69 -13.53 -11.79
CA GLU A 180 16.62 -14.31 -12.62
C GLU A 180 18.08 -13.95 -12.33
N ASP A 181 18.37 -12.65 -12.17
CA ASP A 181 19.70 -12.12 -11.82
C ASP A 181 20.08 -12.37 -10.35
N LYS A 182 19.22 -13.02 -9.56
CA LYS A 182 19.40 -13.29 -8.12
C LYS A 182 19.63 -12.01 -7.31
N VAL A 183 18.93 -10.93 -7.68
CA VAL A 183 18.92 -9.66 -6.94
C VAL A 183 17.74 -9.62 -5.96
N LEU A 184 16.61 -10.22 -6.33
CA LEU A 184 15.37 -10.14 -5.58
C LEU A 184 14.74 -11.52 -5.36
N ILE A 185 14.21 -11.76 -4.16
CA ILE A 185 13.38 -12.92 -3.85
C ILE A 185 11.91 -12.52 -4.06
N HIS A 186 11.17 -13.31 -4.84
CA HIS A 186 9.73 -13.12 -5.04
C HIS A 186 8.93 -14.19 -4.30
N LEU A 187 8.24 -13.77 -3.24
CA LEU A 187 7.28 -14.60 -2.51
C LEU A 187 5.88 -14.27 -2.98
N ASN A 188 5.26 -15.18 -3.73
CA ASN A 188 4.00 -14.91 -4.42
C ASN A 188 2.73 -15.21 -3.59
N LYS A 189 2.86 -15.92 -2.47
CA LYS A 189 1.72 -16.27 -1.60
C LYS A 189 1.67 -15.39 -0.36
N ALA A 190 0.47 -14.94 0.01
CA ALA A 190 0.22 -14.16 1.22
C ALA A 190 0.78 -14.83 2.49
N GLU A 191 0.65 -16.15 2.62
CA GLU A 191 1.18 -16.93 3.75
C GLU A 191 2.71 -16.79 3.91
N HIS A 192 3.44 -16.69 2.80
CA HIS A 192 4.89 -16.52 2.83
C HIS A 192 5.28 -15.06 3.13
N LEU A 193 4.43 -14.12 2.75
CA LEU A 193 4.64 -12.68 3.00
C LEU A 193 4.30 -12.27 4.43
N ALA A 194 3.45 -13.02 5.13
CA ALA A 194 2.99 -12.68 6.49
C ALA A 194 4.15 -12.41 7.48
N ALA A 195 5.30 -13.07 7.31
CA ALA A 195 6.49 -12.85 8.14
C ALA A 195 7.21 -11.51 7.88
N PHE A 196 6.82 -10.77 6.84
CA PHE A 196 7.46 -9.54 6.36
C PHE A 196 6.53 -8.31 6.41
N VAL A 197 5.28 -8.49 6.87
CA VAL A 197 4.30 -7.41 7.00
C VAL A 197 4.30 -6.96 8.47
N GLU A 198 4.72 -5.71 8.72
CA GLU A 198 4.68 -5.02 10.02
C GLU A 198 3.49 -4.04 10.08
#